data_AF-A0A6M3J1T5-F1
#
_entry.id   AF-A0A6M3J1T5-F1
#
_cell.length_a   1.000
_cell.length_b   1.000
_cell.length_c   1.000
_cell.angle_alpha   90.00
_cell.angle_beta   90.00
_cell.angle_gamma   90.00
#
_symmetry.space_group_name_H-M   'P 1'
#
loop_
_entity.id
_entity.type
_entity.pdbx_description
1 polymer ?
#
loop_
_entity_poly.entity_id
_entity_poly.type
_entity_poly.pdbx_seq_one_letter_code
_entity_poly.pdbx_strand_id
1 'polypeptide(L)'
;MPISVTTTGFYGGLTVSELEKAIMWELGQVVGLDANFNKFPQWLIRQKLNDRQNKFVFHSQCLKKFCLIAAKADYRQYKLPDNCMDGGVISGRFYDTASSYQELEIVDQHYMNTVEEGYLVDSSSTPQYIWQGDMYGNVPTLAVHPPADTAGTVYDASSDTGVAIGGLAPASSTNTTGTATGGSGTTLDDTTTTFTDLGLVPGVYVRNTTDGSYAYIQSIATNTLTFAATLTGGTANTFSAGDSYEILLGEYGVMTGWDSSGDKFIFGYDYGLVAKITVPANTFMVHYMPYPHAFPETGNPGQYPEIPRLYHMDFAMGVVADLLRTFHESSREFKRAEYYEAIFNMAVTFASGKKNTRPFKDKPIFFRPRIK
;
A
#
# COMPACT_ATOMS: atom_id res chain seq x y z
N MET A 1 25.65 9.57 14.11
CA MET A 1 25.21 10.55 13.09
C MET A 1 23.78 10.93 13.42
N PRO A 2 23.41 12.22 13.46
CA PRO A 2 22.00 12.59 13.52
C PRO A 2 21.43 12.45 12.10
N ILE A 3 20.55 11.47 11.90
CA ILE A 3 19.72 11.40 10.69
C ILE A 3 18.42 12.10 11.08
N SER A 4 18.28 13.37 10.68
CA SER A 4 17.04 14.13 10.81
C SER A 4 16.27 14.06 9.50
N VAL A 5 15.41 13.05 9.40
CA VAL A 5 13.99 13.13 8.97
C VAL A 5 13.35 11.91 9.61
N THR A 6 12.40 12.11 10.53
CA THR A 6 11.68 10.98 11.14
C THR A 6 10.58 10.55 10.17
N THR A 7 10.94 9.75 9.16
CA THR A 7 9.94 9.10 8.31
C THR A 7 9.20 8.06 9.13
N THR A 8 7.98 8.39 9.56
CA THR A 8 7.06 7.45 10.21
C THR A 8 6.11 6.91 9.15
N GLY A 9 6.51 5.83 8.47
CA GLY A 9 5.60 5.12 7.57
C GLY A 9 4.51 4.36 8.33
N PHE A 10 3.40 4.01 7.66
CA PHE A 10 2.44 3.02 8.17
C PHE A 10 3.16 1.70 8.54
N TYR A 11 4.23 1.40 7.82
CA TYR A 11 5.21 0.37 8.14
C TYR A 11 6.52 1.07 8.57
N GLY A 12 6.73 1.23 9.88
CA GLY A 12 8.03 1.63 10.42
C GLY A 12 8.96 0.42 10.61
N GLY A 13 10.21 0.63 11.02
CA GLY A 13 11.10 -0.46 11.40
C GLY A 13 12.49 -0.36 10.79
N LEU A 14 12.97 -1.47 10.24
CA LEU A 14 14.23 -1.49 9.49
C LEU A 14 14.02 -0.92 8.10
N THR A 15 14.79 0.09 7.75
CA THR A 15 14.92 0.64 6.39
C THR A 15 15.57 -0.38 5.46
N VAL A 16 15.45 -0.17 4.14
CA VAL A 16 16.14 -0.99 3.12
C VAL A 16 17.64 -1.09 3.40
N SER A 17 18.28 0.02 3.76
CA SER A 17 19.73 0.00 4.04
C SER A 17 20.12 -0.83 5.27
N GLU A 18 19.23 -0.88 6.28
CA GLU A 18 19.44 -1.72 7.46
C GLU A 18 19.16 -3.20 7.16
N LEU A 19 18.15 -3.48 6.33
CA LEU A 19 17.86 -4.83 5.84
C LEU A 19 19.01 -5.39 4.99
N GLU A 20 19.57 -4.58 4.08
CA GLU A 20 20.75 -4.93 3.31
C GLU A 20 21.92 -5.32 4.22
N LYS A 21 22.22 -4.50 5.24
CA LYS A 21 23.28 -4.81 6.22
C LYS A 21 23.00 -6.09 6.99
N ALA A 22 21.75 -6.31 7.43
CA ALA A 22 21.36 -7.53 8.13
C ALA A 22 21.56 -8.78 7.26
N ILE A 23 21.17 -8.73 5.98
CA ILE A 23 21.37 -9.80 4.99
C ILE A 23 22.87 -10.07 4.81
N MET A 24 23.68 -9.03 4.64
CA MET A 24 25.12 -9.18 4.43
C MET A 24 25.83 -9.74 5.67
N TRP A 25 25.35 -9.40 6.87
CA TRP A 25 25.84 -10.01 8.11
C TRP A 25 25.60 -11.51 8.16
N GLU A 26 24.40 -11.95 7.80
CA GLU A 26 24.09 -13.38 7.77
C GLU A 26 24.88 -14.13 6.70
N LEU A 27 25.19 -13.48 5.58
CA LEU A 27 26.05 -14.03 4.52
C LEU A 27 27.54 -14.01 4.87
N GLY A 28 27.92 -13.47 6.03
CA GLY A 28 29.32 -13.35 6.43
C GLY A 28 30.13 -12.39 5.55
N GLN A 29 29.47 -11.44 4.90
CA GLN A 29 30.07 -10.45 3.99
C GLN A 29 30.25 -9.10 4.68
N VAL A 30 30.65 -9.10 5.95
CA VAL A 30 30.87 -7.87 6.75
C VAL A 30 32.31 -7.84 7.23
N VAL A 31 32.98 -6.70 7.09
CA VAL A 31 34.32 -6.44 7.62
C VAL A 31 34.22 -5.27 8.58
N GLY A 32 34.35 -5.54 9.88
CA GLY A 32 34.11 -4.53 10.92
C GLY A 32 32.63 -4.13 10.97
N LEU A 33 32.33 -2.87 10.62
CA LEU A 33 30.98 -2.32 10.57
C LEU A 33 30.45 -2.15 9.14
N ASP A 34 31.27 -2.45 8.14
CA ASP A 34 30.96 -2.20 6.74
C ASP A 34 30.54 -3.49 6.02
N ALA A 35 29.40 -3.43 5.35
CA ALA A 35 28.91 -4.51 4.50
C ALA A 35 29.63 -4.47 3.14
N ASN A 36 30.14 -5.63 2.71
CA ASN A 36 30.87 -5.79 1.46
C ASN A 36 29.97 -6.38 0.37
N PHE A 37 29.53 -5.55 -0.57
CA PHE A 37 28.63 -5.91 -1.66
C PHE A 37 29.32 -6.47 -2.91
N ASN A 38 30.60 -6.85 -2.84
CA ASN A 38 31.33 -7.35 -4.01
C ASN A 38 30.78 -8.69 -4.53
N LYS A 39 30.40 -9.60 -3.62
CA LYS A 39 29.85 -10.91 -3.99
C LYS A 39 28.37 -10.86 -4.32
N PHE A 40 27.63 -10.03 -3.59
CA PHE A 40 26.19 -9.83 -3.75
C PHE A 40 25.94 -8.33 -3.90
N PRO A 41 25.83 -7.83 -5.14
CA PRO A 41 25.65 -6.41 -5.37
C PRO A 41 24.29 -5.94 -4.84
N GLN A 42 24.20 -4.68 -4.42
CA GLN A 42 22.99 -4.11 -3.80
C GLN A 42 21.74 -4.28 -4.67
N TRP A 43 21.85 -4.07 -5.99
CA TRP A 43 20.71 -4.23 -6.90
C TRP A 43 20.10 -5.64 -6.84
N LEU A 44 20.93 -6.68 -6.70
CA LEU A 44 20.48 -8.07 -6.61
C LEU A 44 19.76 -8.33 -5.29
N ILE A 45 20.28 -7.77 -4.19
CA ILE A 45 19.64 -7.88 -2.87
C ILE A 45 18.27 -7.20 -2.90
N ARG A 46 18.18 -6.01 -3.50
CA ARG A 46 16.91 -5.28 -3.64
C ARG A 46 15.91 -5.98 -4.53
N GLN A 47 16.35 -6.60 -5.63
CA GLN A 47 15.51 -7.45 -6.46
C GLN A 47 14.92 -8.60 -5.61
N LYS A 48 15.74 -9.28 -4.81
CA LYS A 48 15.26 -10.37 -3.93
C LYS A 48 14.37 -9.88 -2.79
N LEU A 49 14.63 -8.70 -2.25
CA LEU A 49 13.75 -8.04 -1.30
C LEU A 49 12.37 -7.77 -1.95
N ASN A 50 12.31 -7.28 -3.18
CA ASN A 50 11.06 -7.06 -3.92
C ASN A 50 10.30 -8.38 -4.15
N ASP A 51 10.98 -9.42 -4.64
CA ASP A 51 10.39 -10.76 -4.85
C ASP A 51 9.77 -11.30 -3.56
N ARG A 52 10.52 -11.21 -2.44
CA ARG A 52 10.08 -11.68 -1.13
C ARG A 52 8.99 -10.83 -0.53
N GLN A 53 8.98 -9.53 -0.81
CA GLN A 53 7.95 -8.61 -0.34
C GLN A 53 6.62 -8.94 -1.02
N ASN A 54 6.63 -9.16 -2.32
CA ASN A 54 5.45 -9.61 -3.08
C ASN A 54 4.90 -10.92 -2.52
N LYS A 55 5.77 -11.93 -2.32
CA LYS A 55 5.38 -13.23 -1.75
C LYS A 55 4.79 -13.07 -0.34
N PHE A 56 5.41 -12.25 0.51
CA PHE A 56 4.95 -12.04 1.87
C PHE A 56 3.57 -11.37 1.88
N VAL A 57 3.40 -10.28 1.13
CA VAL A 57 2.15 -9.53 1.02
C VAL A 57 1.02 -10.43 0.52
N PHE A 58 1.25 -11.19 -0.55
CA PHE A 58 0.27 -12.08 -1.14
C PHE A 58 -0.28 -13.12 -0.14
N HIS A 59 0.62 -13.86 0.53
CA HIS A 59 0.18 -14.95 1.41
C HIS A 59 -0.32 -14.48 2.77
N SER A 60 0.19 -13.36 3.28
CA SER A 60 -0.22 -12.81 4.57
C SER A 60 -1.45 -11.89 4.47
N GLN A 61 -1.75 -11.38 3.27
CA GLN A 61 -2.76 -10.34 3.03
C GLN A 61 -2.50 -9.10 3.93
N CYS A 62 -1.23 -8.83 4.25
CA CYS A 62 -0.84 -7.76 5.16
C CYS A 62 -0.86 -6.37 4.53
N LEU A 63 -1.05 -6.26 3.22
CA LEU A 63 -1.31 -5.00 2.54
C LEU A 63 -2.71 -5.09 1.92
N LYS A 64 -3.62 -4.24 2.41
CA LYS A 64 -5.02 -4.24 2.02
C LYS A 64 -5.42 -2.83 1.66
N LYS A 65 -6.02 -2.69 0.49
CA LYS A 65 -6.67 -1.45 0.02
C LYS A 65 -8.10 -1.76 -0.34
N PHE A 66 -8.92 -0.74 -0.52
CA PHE A 66 -10.21 -0.89 -1.17
C PHE A 66 -10.22 -0.14 -2.48
N CYS A 67 -11.04 -0.65 -3.40
CA CYS A 67 -11.39 -0.02 -4.65
C CYS A 67 -12.91 0.18 -4.70
N LEU A 68 -13.35 1.34 -5.15
CA LEU A 68 -14.72 1.61 -5.52
C LEU A 68 -14.90 1.47 -7.03
N ILE A 69 -15.92 0.72 -7.44
CA ILE A 69 -16.27 0.49 -8.83
C ILE A 69 -17.77 0.77 -8.99
N ALA A 70 -18.12 1.84 -9.71
CA ALA A 70 -19.52 2.11 -10.01
C ALA A 70 -20.06 0.98 -10.91
N ALA A 71 -21.19 0.38 -10.51
CA ALA A 71 -21.79 -0.67 -11.31
C ALA A 71 -22.25 -0.11 -12.66
N LYS A 72 -22.24 -0.97 -13.68
CA LYS A 72 -22.85 -0.67 -14.97
C LYS A 72 -23.95 -1.68 -15.20
N ALA A 73 -25.14 -1.18 -15.54
CA ALA A 73 -26.29 -2.02 -15.82
C ALA A 73 -25.94 -3.09 -16.85
N ASP A 74 -26.31 -4.34 -16.56
CA ASP A 74 -26.10 -5.52 -17.40
C ASP A 74 -24.62 -5.84 -17.68
N TYR A 75 -23.69 -5.29 -16.90
CA TYR A 75 -22.25 -5.46 -17.09
C TYR A 75 -21.62 -6.32 -15.99
N ARG A 76 -20.75 -7.23 -16.40
CA ARG A 76 -20.22 -8.31 -15.53
C ARG A 76 -18.75 -8.16 -15.21
N GLN A 77 -17.95 -7.61 -16.12
CA GLN A 77 -16.48 -7.62 -16.02
C GLN A 77 -15.97 -6.21 -15.76
N TYR A 78 -15.42 -5.98 -14.58
CA TYR A 78 -14.90 -4.70 -14.16
C TYR A 78 -13.39 -4.73 -14.12
N LYS A 79 -12.75 -3.61 -14.46
CA LYS A 79 -11.32 -3.43 -14.24
C LYS A 79 -11.04 -3.42 -12.72
N LEU A 80 -9.96 -4.08 -12.28
CA LEU A 80 -9.36 -3.85 -10.98
C LEU A 80 -8.24 -2.80 -11.10
N PRO A 81 -7.85 -2.15 -9.99
CA PRO A 81 -6.71 -1.23 -10.00
C PRO A 81 -5.48 -1.84 -10.64
N ASP A 82 -4.70 -1.04 -11.37
CA ASP A 82 -3.52 -1.54 -12.10
C ASP A 82 -2.45 -2.13 -11.17
N ASN A 83 -2.46 -1.70 -9.91
CA ASN A 83 -1.60 -2.24 -8.88
C ASN A 83 -2.18 -3.46 -8.15
N CYS A 84 -3.33 -4.01 -8.53
CA CYS A 84 -3.86 -5.21 -7.89
C CYS A 84 -3.02 -6.44 -8.24
N MET A 85 -2.62 -7.21 -7.23
CA MET A 85 -1.95 -8.50 -7.46
C MET A 85 -2.91 -9.49 -8.12
N ASP A 86 -2.35 -10.41 -8.91
CA ASP A 86 -3.08 -11.60 -9.38
C ASP A 86 -3.50 -12.47 -8.18
N GLY A 87 -4.74 -12.93 -8.12
CA GLY A 87 -5.36 -13.53 -6.93
C GLY A 87 -5.64 -12.52 -5.81
N GLY A 88 -5.60 -11.21 -6.12
CA GLY A 88 -5.54 -10.13 -5.14
C GLY A 88 -6.84 -9.81 -4.42
N VAL A 89 -7.99 -10.31 -4.88
CA VAL A 89 -9.31 -9.97 -4.32
C VAL A 89 -9.50 -10.67 -2.97
N ILE A 90 -9.74 -9.88 -1.92
CA ILE A 90 -9.89 -10.36 -0.54
C ILE A 90 -11.36 -10.44 -0.11
N SER A 91 -12.18 -9.49 -0.54
CA SER A 91 -13.63 -9.43 -0.24
C SER A 91 -14.33 -8.44 -1.16
N GLY A 92 -15.56 -8.74 -1.57
CA GLY A 92 -16.42 -7.81 -2.30
C GLY A 92 -17.67 -7.45 -1.50
N ARG A 93 -18.11 -6.20 -1.64
CA ARG A 93 -19.41 -5.72 -1.16
C ARG A 93 -20.10 -4.98 -2.27
N PHE A 94 -21.40 -5.20 -2.44
CA PHE A 94 -22.23 -4.40 -3.34
C PHE A 94 -23.15 -3.52 -2.50
N TYR A 95 -23.02 -2.20 -2.64
CA TYR A 95 -23.86 -1.22 -1.95
C TYR A 95 -25.10 -0.96 -2.79
N ASP A 96 -26.27 -1.46 -2.37
CA ASP A 96 -27.56 -1.16 -3.02
C ASP A 96 -28.00 0.28 -2.73
N THR A 97 -27.64 0.77 -1.55
CA THR A 97 -27.83 2.15 -1.10
C THR A 97 -26.56 2.64 -0.41
N ALA A 98 -26.49 3.94 -0.06
CA ALA A 98 -25.32 4.47 0.63
C ALA A 98 -25.10 3.91 2.06
N SER A 99 -26.11 3.24 2.62
CA SER A 99 -26.11 2.75 4.01
C SER A 99 -26.32 1.24 4.15
N SER A 100 -26.56 0.52 3.05
CA SER A 100 -26.78 -0.92 3.03
C SER A 100 -25.86 -1.55 2.00
N TYR A 101 -25.40 -2.76 2.30
CA TYR A 101 -24.58 -3.53 1.38
C TYR A 101 -24.87 -5.01 1.53
N GLN A 102 -24.68 -5.74 0.43
CA GLN A 102 -24.60 -7.19 0.38
C GLN A 102 -23.13 -7.60 0.32
N GLU A 103 -22.72 -8.56 1.16
CA GLU A 103 -21.42 -9.21 1.00
C GLU A 103 -21.48 -10.19 -0.18
N LEU A 104 -20.49 -10.10 -1.06
CA LEU A 104 -20.39 -10.96 -2.23
C LEU A 104 -19.55 -12.18 -1.89
N GLU A 105 -20.04 -13.36 -2.28
CA GLU A 105 -19.30 -14.59 -2.12
C GLU A 105 -18.18 -14.68 -3.17
N ILE A 106 -16.95 -14.86 -2.70
CA ILE A 106 -15.81 -15.05 -3.60
C ILE A 106 -15.78 -16.49 -4.05
N VAL A 107 -15.94 -16.69 -5.35
CA VAL A 107 -15.92 -18.01 -5.99
C VAL A 107 -14.82 -18.05 -7.04
N ASP A 108 -14.52 -19.24 -7.56
CA ASP A 108 -13.72 -19.37 -8.77
C ASP A 108 -14.61 -19.57 -10.01
N GLN A 109 -14.02 -19.45 -11.19
CA GLN A 109 -14.75 -19.63 -12.44
C GLN A 109 -15.25 -21.07 -12.62
N HIS A 110 -14.58 -22.05 -12.01
CA HIS A 110 -15.00 -23.44 -12.08
C HIS A 110 -16.30 -23.68 -11.31
N TYR A 111 -16.46 -23.05 -10.14
CA TYR A 111 -17.69 -23.02 -9.36
C TYR A 111 -18.84 -22.43 -10.19
N MET A 112 -18.62 -21.28 -10.83
CA MET A 112 -19.64 -20.66 -11.68
C MET A 112 -20.08 -21.58 -12.84
N ASN A 113 -19.14 -22.26 -13.47
CA ASN A 113 -19.43 -23.19 -14.56
C ASN A 113 -20.14 -24.49 -14.12
N THR A 114 -20.10 -24.83 -12.83
CA THR A 114 -20.62 -26.10 -12.30
C THR A 114 -21.90 -25.96 -11.50
N VAL A 115 -22.07 -24.87 -10.76
CA VAL A 115 -23.20 -24.65 -9.84
C VAL A 115 -24.26 -23.74 -10.43
N GLU A 116 -23.85 -22.68 -11.14
CA GLU A 116 -24.76 -21.68 -11.74
C GLU A 116 -24.84 -21.91 -13.26
N GLU A 117 -25.42 -23.05 -13.69
CA GLU A 117 -25.54 -23.35 -15.12
C GLU A 117 -26.36 -22.26 -15.84
N GLY A 118 -25.78 -21.70 -16.90
CA GLY A 118 -26.42 -20.60 -17.62
C GLY A 118 -26.14 -19.22 -17.05
N TYR A 119 -25.25 -19.09 -16.04
CA TYR A 119 -24.93 -17.79 -15.44
C TYR A 119 -24.63 -16.71 -16.47
N LEU A 120 -24.02 -17.05 -17.62
CA LEU A 120 -23.68 -16.17 -18.75
C LEU A 120 -24.89 -15.53 -19.47
N VAL A 121 -26.06 -16.16 -19.44
CA VAL A 121 -27.28 -15.69 -20.12
C VAL A 121 -28.32 -15.09 -19.18
N ASP A 122 -28.11 -15.20 -17.87
CA ASP A 122 -29.04 -14.70 -16.86
C ASP A 122 -29.22 -13.18 -16.87
N SER A 123 -30.45 -12.78 -16.57
CA SER A 123 -30.89 -11.39 -16.43
C SER A 123 -30.22 -10.69 -15.24
N SER A 124 -30.08 -9.37 -15.34
CA SER A 124 -29.56 -8.55 -14.27
C SER A 124 -30.42 -8.61 -13.00
N SER A 125 -29.75 -8.53 -11.86
CA SER A 125 -30.30 -8.59 -10.50
C SER A 125 -29.25 -8.06 -9.51
N THR A 126 -29.54 -8.12 -8.21
CA THR A 126 -28.55 -7.80 -7.18
C THR A 126 -27.39 -8.79 -7.25
N PRO A 127 -26.14 -8.33 -7.43
CA PRO A 127 -24.96 -9.20 -7.45
C PRO A 127 -24.81 -10.02 -6.16
N GLN A 128 -24.42 -11.28 -6.30
CA GLN A 128 -24.26 -12.22 -5.18
C GLN A 128 -22.84 -12.81 -5.12
N TYR A 129 -22.22 -13.00 -6.28
CA TYR A 129 -20.92 -13.62 -6.44
C TYR A 129 -19.92 -12.66 -7.08
N ILE A 130 -18.66 -12.87 -6.74
CA ILE A 130 -17.53 -12.14 -7.27
C ILE A 130 -16.39 -13.13 -7.51
N TRP A 131 -15.68 -13.01 -8.63
CA TRP A 131 -14.48 -13.80 -8.89
C TRP A 131 -13.49 -12.98 -9.69
N GLN A 132 -12.23 -13.39 -9.65
CA GLN A 132 -11.24 -12.76 -10.51
C GLN A 132 -11.46 -13.22 -11.95
N GLY A 133 -11.71 -12.26 -12.83
CA GLY A 133 -11.93 -12.51 -14.25
C GLY A 133 -10.61 -12.70 -15.01
N ASP A 134 -10.74 -13.00 -16.30
CA ASP A 134 -9.60 -13.09 -17.21
C ASP A 134 -8.87 -11.74 -17.30
N MET A 135 -7.54 -11.78 -17.44
CA MET A 135 -6.77 -10.56 -17.64
C MET A 135 -7.13 -9.93 -18.99
N TYR A 136 -7.48 -8.63 -18.99
CA TYR A 136 -7.65 -7.87 -20.21
C TYR A 136 -6.32 -7.18 -20.55
N GLY A 137 -5.49 -7.85 -21.36
CA GLY A 137 -4.10 -7.44 -21.54
C GLY A 137 -3.31 -7.64 -20.24
N ASN A 138 -2.76 -6.55 -19.69
CA ASN A 138 -2.03 -6.57 -18.40
C ASN A 138 -2.90 -6.13 -17.22
N VAL A 139 -4.21 -5.92 -17.44
CA VAL A 139 -5.11 -5.38 -16.44
C VAL A 139 -5.87 -6.53 -15.76
N PRO A 140 -5.75 -6.70 -14.44
CA PRO A 140 -6.57 -7.66 -13.71
C PRO A 140 -8.04 -7.22 -13.78
N THR A 141 -8.93 -8.17 -14.01
CA THR A 141 -10.37 -7.90 -14.02
C THR A 141 -11.07 -8.67 -12.91
N LEU A 142 -12.26 -8.18 -12.60
CA LEU A 142 -13.18 -8.72 -11.64
C LEU A 142 -14.47 -9.05 -12.36
N ALA A 143 -15.01 -10.23 -12.16
CA ALA A 143 -16.32 -10.56 -12.67
C ALA A 143 -17.34 -10.68 -11.52
N VAL A 144 -18.60 -10.33 -11.82
CA VAL A 144 -19.71 -10.39 -10.87
C VAL A 144 -20.90 -11.13 -11.47
N HIS A 145 -21.67 -11.79 -10.62
CA HIS A 145 -22.90 -12.46 -11.01
C HIS A 145 -23.95 -12.42 -9.87
N PRO A 146 -25.23 -12.21 -10.17
CA PRO A 146 -25.76 -11.64 -11.42
C PRO A 146 -25.15 -10.25 -11.72
N PRO A 147 -25.17 -9.77 -12.98
CA PRO A 147 -24.81 -8.38 -13.26
C PRO A 147 -25.82 -7.45 -12.59
N ALA A 148 -25.35 -6.29 -12.13
CA ALA A 148 -26.23 -5.27 -11.56
C ALA A 148 -27.29 -4.81 -12.58
N ASP A 149 -28.51 -4.58 -12.10
CA ASP A 149 -29.63 -4.06 -12.90
C ASP A 149 -29.56 -2.54 -13.09
N THR A 150 -28.92 -1.86 -12.15
CA THR A 150 -28.89 -0.41 -12.07
C THR A 150 -27.45 0.09 -12.15
N ALA A 151 -27.24 1.16 -12.92
CA ALA A 151 -25.95 1.83 -12.95
C ALA A 151 -25.64 2.56 -11.64
N GLY A 152 -24.39 2.49 -11.22
CA GLY A 152 -23.81 3.20 -10.09
C GLY A 152 -23.53 4.66 -10.37
N THR A 153 -23.41 5.42 -9.28
CA THR A 153 -22.88 6.78 -9.32
C THR A 153 -21.38 6.71 -9.02
N VAL A 154 -20.56 7.35 -9.86
CA VAL A 154 -19.13 7.47 -9.60
C VAL A 154 -18.91 8.35 -8.37
N TYR A 155 -17.98 7.97 -7.49
CA TYR A 155 -17.55 8.79 -6.37
C TYR A 155 -16.67 9.95 -6.86
N ASP A 156 -17.19 10.88 -7.66
CA ASP A 156 -16.39 11.89 -8.38
C ASP A 156 -16.27 13.26 -7.67
N ALA A 157 -17.14 13.53 -6.71
CA ALA A 157 -17.02 14.63 -5.76
C ALA A 157 -17.15 14.05 -4.35
N SER A 158 -16.09 14.16 -3.53
CA SER A 158 -16.14 13.66 -2.16
C SER A 158 -17.21 14.41 -1.36
N SER A 159 -18.33 13.75 -1.10
CA SER A 159 -19.37 14.24 -0.18
C SER A 159 -18.89 14.24 1.27
N ASP A 160 -17.83 13.48 1.56
CA ASP A 160 -17.23 13.34 2.88
C ASP A 160 -16.27 14.50 3.19
N THR A 161 -16.40 15.06 4.38
CA THR A 161 -15.56 16.18 4.84
C THR A 161 -14.11 15.73 5.02
N GLY A 162 -13.18 16.47 4.41
CA GLY A 162 -11.75 16.20 4.55
C GLY A 162 -11.26 15.01 3.70
N VAL A 163 -12.07 14.59 2.74
CA VAL A 163 -11.68 13.64 1.69
C VAL A 163 -11.41 14.42 0.40
N ALA A 164 -10.51 13.92 -0.44
CA ALA A 164 -10.19 14.51 -1.73
C ALA A 164 -9.92 13.40 -2.75
N ILE A 165 -10.13 13.71 -4.02
CA ILE A 165 -9.87 12.80 -5.13
C ILE A 165 -8.71 13.34 -5.95
N GLY A 166 -7.63 12.58 -6.04
CA GLY A 166 -6.48 12.87 -6.90
C GLY A 166 -6.41 11.96 -8.12
N GLY A 167 -5.68 12.40 -9.14
CA GLY A 167 -5.50 11.66 -10.40
C GLY A 167 -4.27 10.77 -10.45
N LEU A 168 -3.43 10.76 -9.40
CA LEU A 168 -2.17 10.03 -9.36
C LEU A 168 -2.03 9.27 -8.06
N ALA A 169 -1.43 8.08 -8.12
CA ALA A 169 -1.01 7.34 -6.93
C ALA A 169 0.19 8.06 -6.29
N PRO A 170 0.29 8.10 -4.96
CA PRO A 170 1.54 8.47 -4.30
C PRO A 170 2.69 7.58 -4.78
N ALA A 171 3.88 8.14 -4.99
CA ALA A 171 5.06 7.37 -5.36
C ALA A 171 5.79 6.77 -4.12
N SER A 172 5.24 7.01 -2.93
CA SER A 172 5.73 6.53 -1.65
C SER A 172 4.53 6.13 -0.79
N SER A 173 4.68 5.11 0.05
CA SER A 173 3.71 4.75 1.08
C SER A 173 4.12 5.22 2.48
N THR A 174 5.22 5.97 2.58
CA THR A 174 5.74 6.46 3.85
C THR A 174 5.15 7.82 4.16
N ASN A 175 4.43 7.94 5.28
CA ASN A 175 3.96 9.25 5.71
C ASN A 175 5.14 10.14 6.10
N THR A 176 5.01 11.42 5.78
CA THR A 176 6.04 12.41 6.04
C THR A 176 5.59 13.28 7.21
N THR A 177 6.49 13.49 8.17
CA THR A 177 6.33 14.51 9.20
C THR A 177 7.48 15.49 9.14
N GLY A 178 7.24 16.73 9.55
CA GLY A 178 8.28 17.76 9.57
C GLY A 178 7.86 18.99 10.35
N THR A 179 8.71 20.01 10.29
CA THR A 179 8.47 21.31 10.95
C THR A 179 8.58 22.41 9.92
N ALA A 180 7.50 23.18 9.77
CA ALA A 180 7.44 24.32 8.89
C ALA A 180 8.53 25.34 9.28
N THR A 181 9.27 25.82 8.28
CA THR A 181 10.19 26.97 8.41
C THR A 181 9.49 28.29 8.09
N GLY A 182 8.28 28.23 7.53
CA GLY A 182 7.41 29.34 7.22
C GLY A 182 6.14 28.84 6.54
N GLY A 183 5.36 29.76 5.98
CA GLY A 183 4.14 29.44 5.26
C GLY A 183 3.07 30.50 5.44
N SER A 184 1.85 30.12 5.07
CA SER A 184 0.67 30.96 5.18
C SER A 184 -0.59 30.09 5.24
N GLY A 185 -1.75 30.72 5.11
CA GLY A 185 -3.01 30.00 4.92
C GLY A 185 -3.06 29.17 3.64
N THR A 186 -2.24 29.47 2.62
CA THR A 186 -2.25 28.76 1.32
C THR A 186 -0.91 28.13 0.96
N THR A 187 0.07 28.16 1.86
CA THR A 187 1.40 27.59 1.62
C THR A 187 1.99 26.95 2.87
N LEU A 188 2.81 25.91 2.68
CA LEU A 188 3.75 25.39 3.68
C LEU A 188 5.17 25.52 3.11
N ASP A 189 6.05 26.18 3.86
CA ASP A 189 7.47 26.31 3.50
C ASP A 189 8.34 25.53 4.49
N ASP A 190 9.11 24.57 3.99
CA ASP A 190 10.10 23.82 4.77
C ASP A 190 11.43 23.76 4.02
N THR A 191 12.32 24.69 4.34
CA THR A 191 13.66 24.79 3.75
C THR A 191 14.59 23.64 4.16
N THR A 192 14.19 22.78 5.10
CA THR A 192 14.95 21.60 5.53
C THR A 192 14.51 20.32 4.84
N THR A 193 13.38 20.36 4.11
CA THR A 193 12.78 19.19 3.46
C THR A 193 12.64 19.41 1.96
N THR A 194 13.04 18.40 1.18
CA THR A 194 12.84 18.39 -0.28
C THR A 194 11.55 17.65 -0.63
N PHE A 195 10.41 18.35 -0.74
CA PHE A 195 9.10 17.74 -0.99
C PHE A 195 9.01 16.97 -2.31
N THR A 196 9.76 17.38 -3.34
CA THR A 196 9.80 16.67 -4.63
C THR A 196 10.41 15.28 -4.53
N ASP A 197 11.20 15.01 -3.48
CA ASP A 197 11.88 13.73 -3.27
C ASP A 197 11.02 12.75 -2.44
N LEU A 198 9.90 13.23 -1.87
CA LEU A 198 9.04 12.45 -0.98
C LEU A 198 7.96 11.65 -1.71
N GLY A 199 7.87 11.78 -3.05
CA GLY A 199 6.85 11.08 -3.83
C GLY A 199 5.42 11.61 -3.61
N LEU A 200 5.30 12.87 -3.19
CA LEU A 200 4.03 13.56 -3.06
C LEU A 200 3.36 13.73 -4.43
N VAL A 201 2.04 13.74 -4.43
CA VAL A 201 1.23 14.05 -5.61
C VAL A 201 0.16 15.10 -5.27
N PRO A 202 -0.23 15.96 -6.23
CA PRO A 202 -1.37 16.85 -6.02
C PRO A 202 -2.63 16.07 -5.64
N GLY A 203 -3.43 16.63 -4.73
CA GLY A 203 -4.64 16.01 -4.18
C GLY A 203 -4.48 15.35 -2.81
N VAL A 204 -3.24 15.09 -2.37
CA VAL A 204 -2.96 14.61 -1.01
C VAL A 204 -3.17 15.74 0.00
N TYR A 205 -3.60 15.42 1.23
CA TYR A 205 -3.71 16.38 2.32
C TYR A 205 -2.39 16.55 3.08
N VAL A 206 -2.13 17.79 3.48
CA VAL A 206 -1.22 18.11 4.56
C VAL A 206 -2.02 18.60 5.76
N ARG A 207 -1.64 18.15 6.95
CA ARG A 207 -2.21 18.54 8.23
C ARG A 207 -1.19 19.35 9.01
N ASN A 208 -1.58 20.53 9.49
CA ASN A 208 -0.89 21.23 10.57
C ASN A 208 -1.26 20.56 11.88
N THR A 209 -0.34 19.77 12.44
CA THR A 209 -0.59 19.03 13.69
C THR A 209 -0.48 19.94 14.92
N THR A 210 0.04 21.16 14.78
CA THR A 210 0.09 22.15 15.86
C THR A 210 -1.30 22.71 16.18
N ASP A 211 -2.09 23.09 15.17
CA ASP A 211 -3.39 23.74 15.37
C ASP A 211 -4.60 22.91 14.89
N GLY A 212 -4.33 21.75 14.29
CA GLY A 212 -5.33 20.80 13.78
C GLY A 212 -5.86 21.13 12.38
N SER A 213 -5.41 22.21 11.75
CA SER A 213 -5.88 22.59 10.42
C SER A 213 -5.31 21.70 9.32
N TYR A 214 -5.96 21.66 8.17
CA TYR A 214 -5.55 20.87 7.02
C TYR A 214 -5.90 21.55 5.70
N ALA A 215 -5.15 21.20 4.65
CA ALA A 215 -5.43 21.60 3.28
C ALA A 215 -4.96 20.54 2.29
N TYR A 216 -5.57 20.50 1.11
CA TYR A 216 -5.12 19.63 0.04
C TYR A 216 -4.08 20.34 -0.84
N ILE A 217 -3.05 19.59 -1.22
CA ILE A 217 -1.90 20.07 -1.98
C ILE A 217 -2.31 20.26 -3.44
N GLN A 218 -2.14 21.47 -3.97
CA GLN A 218 -2.37 21.79 -5.38
C GLN A 218 -1.09 21.65 -6.21
N SER A 219 0.03 22.15 -5.69
CA SER A 219 1.32 22.09 -6.36
C SER A 219 2.44 21.82 -5.36
N ILE A 220 3.49 21.15 -5.85
CA ILE A 220 4.64 20.71 -5.07
C ILE A 220 5.87 21.32 -5.72
N ALA A 221 6.59 22.14 -4.97
CA ALA A 221 7.93 22.63 -5.31
C ALA A 221 8.95 22.00 -4.35
N THR A 222 10.24 22.27 -4.58
CA THR A 222 11.34 21.66 -3.80
C THR A 222 11.15 21.84 -2.29
N ASN A 223 10.84 23.05 -1.81
CA ASN A 223 10.72 23.35 -0.39
C ASN A 223 9.39 24.02 -0.01
N THR A 224 8.44 24.05 -0.95
CA THR A 224 7.15 24.72 -0.76
C THR A 224 6.02 23.84 -1.28
N LEU A 225 4.97 23.69 -0.48
CA LEU A 225 3.68 23.18 -0.93
C LEU A 225 2.71 24.35 -1.08
N THR A 226 1.94 24.37 -2.17
CA THR A 226 0.85 25.35 -2.35
C THR A 226 -0.48 24.62 -2.27
N PHE A 227 -1.44 25.24 -1.60
CA PHE A 227 -2.79 24.70 -1.42
C PHE A 227 -3.77 25.42 -2.32
N ALA A 228 -4.77 24.70 -2.82
CA ALA A 228 -5.79 25.29 -3.68
C ALA A 228 -6.79 26.17 -2.92
N ALA A 229 -6.86 26.00 -1.60
CA ALA A 229 -7.68 26.80 -0.70
C ALA A 229 -6.92 27.03 0.62
N THR A 230 -7.37 28.01 1.38
CA THR A 230 -6.85 28.25 2.73
C THR A 230 -7.02 27.01 3.60
N LEU A 231 -6.10 26.73 4.53
CA LEU A 231 -6.30 25.69 5.53
C LEU A 231 -7.64 25.87 6.27
N THR A 232 -8.23 24.76 6.70
CA THR A 232 -9.49 24.75 7.46
C THR A 232 -9.44 23.75 8.60
N GLY A 233 -10.40 23.83 9.52
CA GLY A 233 -10.59 22.87 10.61
C GLY A 233 -9.76 23.13 11.88
N GLY A 234 -8.75 24.00 11.83
CA GLY A 234 -7.92 24.33 12.99
C GLY A 234 -8.20 25.70 13.59
N THR A 235 -7.41 26.03 14.61
CA THR A 235 -7.58 27.28 15.39
C THR A 235 -7.06 28.50 14.64
N ALA A 236 -5.91 28.39 13.97
CA ALA A 236 -5.26 29.50 13.26
C ALA A 236 -5.40 29.39 11.75
N ASN A 237 -5.50 28.17 11.20
CA ASN A 237 -5.68 27.90 9.77
C ASN A 237 -4.57 28.52 8.90
N THR A 238 -3.33 28.41 9.38
CA THR A 238 -2.13 28.88 8.70
C THR A 238 -0.97 28.00 9.10
N PHE A 239 0.04 27.88 8.24
CA PHE A 239 1.37 27.46 8.68
C PHE A 239 2.20 28.67 9.10
N SER A 240 2.92 28.54 10.20
CA SER A 240 3.93 29.47 10.70
C SER A 240 5.24 28.73 10.97
N ALA A 241 6.34 29.48 11.04
CA ALA A 241 7.62 28.89 11.44
C ALA A 241 7.52 28.21 12.81
N GLY A 242 7.91 26.94 12.88
CA GLY A 242 7.81 26.10 14.08
C GLY A 242 6.57 25.21 14.14
N ASP A 243 5.61 25.37 13.24
CA ASP A 243 4.45 24.47 13.18
C ASP A 243 4.85 23.08 12.71
N SER A 244 4.31 22.04 13.34
CA SER A 244 4.52 20.66 12.92
C SER A 244 3.50 20.29 11.85
N TYR A 245 3.93 19.51 10.87
CA TYR A 245 3.05 19.02 9.82
C TYR A 245 3.16 17.51 9.63
N GLU A 246 2.10 16.94 9.09
CA GLU A 246 2.01 15.53 8.68
C GLU A 246 1.35 15.41 7.30
N ILE A 247 1.87 14.52 6.47
CA ILE A 247 1.36 14.19 5.15
C ILE A 247 1.16 12.68 5.06
N LEU A 248 -0.08 12.26 4.79
CA LEU A 248 -0.48 10.86 4.73
C LEU A 248 -0.40 10.36 3.28
N LEU A 249 0.54 9.45 3.01
CA LEU A 249 0.70 8.81 1.69
C LEU A 249 0.35 7.33 1.71
N GLY A 250 0.51 6.69 2.88
CA GLY A 250 0.26 5.27 3.05
C GLY A 250 -1.22 4.89 3.08
N GLU A 251 -2.14 5.83 3.32
CA GLU A 251 -3.59 5.59 3.37
C GLU A 251 -4.29 6.26 2.18
N TYR A 252 -4.86 5.43 1.30
CA TYR A 252 -5.65 5.88 0.16
C TYR A 252 -6.60 4.77 -0.27
N GLY A 253 -7.72 5.16 -0.87
CA GLY A 253 -8.64 4.28 -1.60
C GLY A 253 -8.42 4.45 -3.10
N VAL A 254 -8.88 3.49 -3.89
CA VAL A 254 -8.83 3.60 -5.36
C VAL A 254 -10.24 3.67 -5.90
N MET A 255 -10.43 4.42 -6.97
CA MET A 255 -11.61 4.36 -7.79
C MET A 255 -11.16 3.93 -9.18
N THR A 256 -11.87 2.98 -9.77
CA THR A 256 -11.61 2.56 -11.14
C THR A 256 -12.91 2.54 -11.93
N GLY A 257 -12.82 2.92 -13.19
CA GLY A 257 -13.94 2.88 -14.12
C GLY A 257 -14.08 1.51 -14.77
N TRP A 258 -15.27 1.23 -15.30
CA TRP A 258 -15.49 0.05 -16.12
C TRP A 258 -14.84 0.17 -17.51
N ASP A 259 -14.51 1.39 -17.96
CA ASP A 259 -14.15 1.74 -19.35
C ASP A 259 -12.71 2.23 -19.53
N SER A 260 -11.79 1.90 -18.62
CA SER A 260 -10.37 2.32 -18.66
C SER A 260 -10.09 3.81 -18.44
N SER A 261 -11.01 4.57 -17.84
CA SER A 261 -10.88 6.01 -17.54
C SER A 261 -9.76 6.43 -16.55
N GLY A 262 -8.76 5.58 -16.33
CA GLY A 262 -7.67 5.79 -15.39
C GLY A 262 -8.12 5.59 -13.95
N ASP A 263 -7.20 5.13 -13.10
CA ASP A 263 -7.47 5.01 -11.67
C ASP A 263 -7.42 6.41 -11.03
N LYS A 264 -8.40 6.69 -10.16
CA LYS A 264 -8.38 7.87 -9.28
C LYS A 264 -8.15 7.43 -7.85
N PHE A 265 -7.66 8.33 -7.01
CA PHE A 265 -7.21 8.02 -5.66
C PHE A 265 -7.96 8.86 -4.64
N ILE A 266 -8.48 8.21 -3.61
CA ILE A 266 -9.20 8.84 -2.52
C ILE A 266 -8.22 9.06 -1.38
N PHE A 267 -8.01 10.32 -0.99
CA PHE A 267 -7.13 10.72 0.10
C PHE A 267 -7.94 11.34 1.24
N GLY A 268 -7.47 11.13 2.47
CA GLY A 268 -8.03 11.76 3.67
C GLY A 268 -7.00 12.58 4.42
N TYR A 269 -7.43 13.59 5.16
CA TYR A 269 -6.54 14.40 6.00
C TYR A 269 -6.11 13.72 7.32
N ASP A 270 -6.83 12.67 7.73
CA ASP A 270 -6.59 11.96 8.99
C ASP A 270 -6.66 10.44 8.81
N TYR A 271 -6.02 9.73 9.73
CA TYR A 271 -5.95 8.27 9.72
C TYR A 271 -7.34 7.63 9.87
N GLY A 272 -7.61 6.62 9.04
CA GLY A 272 -8.86 5.87 9.04
C GLY A 272 -10.04 6.61 8.45
N LEU A 273 -9.88 7.85 7.98
CA LEU A 273 -10.97 8.60 7.33
C LEU A 273 -11.36 7.96 6.01
N VAL A 274 -10.37 7.50 5.24
CA VAL A 274 -10.60 6.88 3.92
C VAL A 274 -11.39 5.58 4.06
N ALA A 275 -11.24 4.85 5.17
CA ALA A 275 -12.03 3.65 5.46
C ALA A 275 -13.48 3.93 5.90
N LYS A 276 -13.86 5.20 6.13
CA LYS A 276 -15.18 5.62 6.63
C LYS A 276 -15.97 6.43 5.60
N ILE A 277 -15.52 6.49 4.36
CA ILE A 277 -16.22 7.22 3.30
C ILE A 277 -17.62 6.67 3.07
N THR A 278 -18.51 7.56 2.62
CA THR A 278 -19.85 7.19 2.20
C THR A 278 -19.80 6.58 0.81
N VAL A 279 -19.98 5.27 0.70
CA VAL A 279 -20.00 4.58 -0.60
C VAL A 279 -21.30 4.90 -1.34
N PRO A 280 -21.29 5.37 -2.61
CA PRO A 280 -22.51 5.64 -3.36
C PRO A 280 -23.34 4.38 -3.60
N ALA A 281 -24.65 4.56 -3.82
CA ALA A 281 -25.52 3.47 -4.23
C ALA A 281 -25.05 2.83 -5.57
N ASN A 282 -25.39 1.55 -5.73
CA ASN A 282 -25.01 0.68 -6.84
C ASN A 282 -23.49 0.70 -7.13
N THR A 283 -22.68 0.59 -6.07
CA THR A 283 -21.21 0.60 -6.15
C THR A 283 -20.62 -0.64 -5.51
N PHE A 284 -19.64 -1.24 -6.16
CA PHE A 284 -18.83 -2.29 -5.57
C PHE A 284 -17.72 -1.68 -4.71
N MET A 285 -17.61 -2.11 -3.47
CA MET A 285 -16.41 -1.90 -2.66
C MET A 285 -15.64 -3.21 -2.59
N VAL A 286 -14.49 -3.24 -3.25
CA VAL A 286 -13.65 -4.43 -3.37
C VAL A 286 -12.40 -4.22 -2.54
N HIS A 287 -12.20 -5.04 -1.52
CA HIS A 287 -10.91 -5.08 -0.87
C HIS A 287 -9.95 -5.95 -1.66
N TYR A 288 -8.77 -5.43 -1.92
CA TYR A 288 -7.75 -6.10 -2.72
C TYR A 288 -6.35 -5.92 -2.13
N MET A 289 -5.44 -6.78 -2.57
CA MET A 289 -4.01 -6.73 -2.28
C MET A 289 -3.29 -5.96 -3.39
N PRO A 290 -2.75 -4.77 -3.12
CA PRO A 290 -1.92 -4.09 -4.11
C PRO A 290 -0.51 -4.69 -4.13
N TYR A 291 0.18 -4.55 -5.26
CA TYR A 291 1.63 -4.67 -5.32
C TYR A 291 2.25 -3.64 -4.39
N PRO A 292 3.14 -4.07 -3.50
CA PRO A 292 3.85 -3.15 -2.64
C PRO A 292 4.86 -2.33 -3.45
N HIS A 293 5.19 -1.13 -2.97
CA HIS A 293 6.17 -0.25 -3.59
C HIS A 293 7.51 -0.96 -3.68
N ALA A 294 8.02 -1.07 -4.91
CA ALA A 294 9.31 -1.68 -5.16
C ALA A 294 10.42 -0.82 -4.54
N PHE A 295 11.43 -1.47 -3.99
CA PHE A 295 12.69 -0.82 -3.67
C PHE A 295 13.42 -0.50 -4.97
N PRO A 296 13.84 0.75 -5.18
CA PRO A 296 14.55 1.12 -6.40
C PRO A 296 15.92 0.44 -6.40
N GLU A 297 16.42 0.02 -7.57
CA GLU A 297 17.74 -0.66 -7.66
C GLU A 297 18.89 0.23 -7.15
N THR A 298 18.73 1.54 -7.30
CA THR A 298 19.66 2.57 -6.83
C THR A 298 18.89 3.69 -6.12
N GLY A 299 19.51 4.35 -5.14
CA GLY A 299 18.88 5.46 -4.40
C GLY A 299 17.95 5.03 -3.25
N ASN A 300 17.36 6.01 -2.57
CA ASN A 300 16.44 5.89 -1.43
C ASN A 300 16.75 4.78 -0.38
N PRO A 301 17.84 4.90 0.39
CA PRO A 301 18.16 3.95 1.47
C PRO A 301 17.14 3.94 2.62
N GLY A 302 16.26 4.95 2.70
CA GLY A 302 15.32 5.18 3.80
C GLY A 302 13.92 4.61 3.59
N GLN A 303 13.64 3.96 2.47
CA GLN A 303 12.35 3.29 2.25
C GLN A 303 12.17 2.14 3.26
N TYR A 304 10.95 1.96 3.75
CA TYR A 304 10.57 0.82 4.58
C TYR A 304 9.87 -0.23 3.73
N PRO A 305 10.02 -1.54 4.04
CA PRO A 305 9.18 -2.56 3.43
C PRO A 305 7.71 -2.36 3.82
N GLU A 306 6.79 -2.70 2.92
CA GLU A 306 5.34 -2.68 3.21
C GLU A 306 4.88 -3.95 3.94
N ILE A 307 5.68 -4.34 4.93
CA ILE A 307 5.52 -5.53 5.77
C ILE A 307 5.48 -5.05 7.23
N PRO A 308 4.68 -5.66 8.13
CA PRO A 308 4.71 -5.28 9.53
C PRO A 308 6.12 -5.43 10.13
N ARG A 309 6.55 -4.40 10.86
CA ARG A 309 7.88 -4.29 11.52
C ARG A 309 8.38 -5.61 12.11
N LEU A 310 7.50 -6.31 12.81
CA LEU A 310 7.80 -7.54 13.55
C LEU A 310 8.34 -8.68 12.67
N TYR A 311 8.11 -8.64 11.36
CA TYR A 311 8.55 -9.66 10.41
C TYR A 311 9.74 -9.22 9.54
N HIS A 312 10.31 -8.02 9.73
CA HIS A 312 11.40 -7.51 8.88
C HIS A 312 12.64 -8.42 8.87
N MET A 313 12.98 -9.02 10.01
CA MET A 313 14.12 -9.94 10.08
C MET A 313 13.82 -11.27 9.39
N ASP A 314 12.63 -11.83 9.58
CA ASP A 314 12.23 -13.08 8.92
C ASP A 314 12.12 -12.89 7.40
N PHE A 315 11.66 -11.71 6.98
CA PHE A 315 11.69 -11.24 5.60
C PHE A 315 13.12 -11.19 5.04
N ALA A 316 14.07 -10.58 5.76
CA ALA A 316 15.48 -10.59 5.40
C ALA A 316 16.07 -12.01 5.30
N MET A 317 15.67 -12.93 6.19
CA MET A 317 16.08 -14.34 6.11
C MET A 317 15.61 -15.01 4.82
N GLY A 318 14.41 -14.69 4.33
CA GLY A 318 13.93 -15.16 3.02
C GLY A 318 14.88 -14.78 1.88
N VAL A 319 15.45 -13.57 1.91
CA VAL A 319 16.44 -13.12 0.92
C VAL A 319 17.77 -13.85 1.09
N VAL A 320 18.24 -14.05 2.33
CA VAL A 320 19.43 -14.86 2.60
C VAL A 320 19.26 -16.28 2.04
N ALA A 321 18.08 -16.88 2.17
CA ALA A 321 17.78 -18.19 1.59
C ALA A 321 17.95 -18.19 0.06
N ASP A 322 17.40 -17.18 -0.64
CA ASP A 322 17.53 -17.09 -2.10
C ASP A 322 18.98 -16.92 -2.57
N LEU A 323 19.76 -16.10 -1.87
CA LEU A 323 21.16 -15.88 -2.21
C LEU A 323 22.00 -17.14 -1.95
N LEU A 324 21.70 -17.89 -0.89
CA LEU A 324 22.40 -19.15 -0.58
C LEU A 324 22.01 -20.31 -1.51
N ARG A 325 20.83 -20.29 -2.14
CA ARG A 325 20.42 -21.28 -3.15
C ARG A 325 21.20 -21.18 -4.46
N THR A 326 21.96 -20.10 -4.67
CA THR A 326 22.85 -19.99 -5.85
C THR A 326 24.08 -20.88 -5.76
N PHE A 327 24.37 -21.45 -4.57
CA PHE A 327 25.45 -22.40 -4.36
C PHE A 327 25.02 -23.82 -4.74
N HIS A 328 26.00 -24.70 -4.97
CA HIS A 328 25.76 -26.10 -5.30
C HIS A 328 24.92 -26.82 -4.22
N GLU A 329 23.98 -27.68 -4.62
CA GLU A 329 23.00 -28.33 -3.74
C GLU A 329 23.63 -29.15 -2.59
N SER A 330 24.83 -29.72 -2.82
CA SER A 330 25.57 -30.45 -1.79
C SER A 330 26.32 -29.59 -0.78
N SER A 331 26.36 -28.26 -0.98
CA SER A 331 27.09 -27.33 -0.12
C SER A 331 26.41 -27.14 1.25
N ARG A 332 27.17 -26.68 2.25
CA ARG A 332 26.62 -26.33 3.56
C ARG A 332 25.73 -25.09 3.48
N GLU A 333 26.05 -24.20 2.55
CA GLU A 333 25.34 -22.97 2.23
C GLU A 333 23.93 -23.27 1.74
N PHE A 334 23.78 -24.21 0.80
CA PHE A 334 22.48 -24.62 0.29
C PHE A 334 21.60 -25.20 1.39
N LYS A 335 22.15 -26.06 2.27
CA LYS A 335 21.41 -26.58 3.44
C LYS A 335 21.00 -25.48 4.43
N ARG A 336 21.84 -24.46 4.61
CA ARG A 336 21.50 -23.29 5.45
C ARG A 336 20.36 -22.46 4.82
N ALA A 337 20.22 -22.46 3.50
CA ALA A 337 19.11 -21.80 2.82
C ALA A 337 17.74 -22.38 3.23
N GLU A 338 17.62 -23.70 3.39
CA GLU A 338 16.38 -24.36 3.81
C GLU A 338 15.93 -23.89 5.20
N TYR A 339 16.87 -23.73 6.13
CA TYR A 339 16.59 -23.20 7.46
C TYR A 339 16.01 -21.78 7.42
N TYR A 340 16.59 -20.90 6.62
CA TYR A 340 16.11 -19.52 6.48
C TYR A 340 14.79 -19.42 5.72
N GLU A 341 14.55 -20.29 4.74
CA GLU A 341 13.24 -20.40 4.09
C GLU A 341 12.16 -20.81 5.09
N ALA A 342 12.46 -21.75 5.99
CA ALA A 342 11.52 -22.18 7.01
C ALA A 342 11.14 -21.03 7.97
N ILE A 343 12.11 -20.19 8.35
CA ILE A 343 11.86 -18.98 9.15
C ILE A 343 10.92 -18.02 8.40
N PHE A 344 11.21 -17.73 7.13
CA PHE A 344 10.39 -16.85 6.31
C PHE A 344 8.95 -17.38 6.16
N ASN A 345 8.79 -18.67 5.82
CA ASN A 345 7.47 -19.27 5.64
C ASN A 345 6.67 -19.30 6.95
N MET A 346 7.34 -19.56 8.08
CA MET A 346 6.73 -19.50 9.40
C MET A 346 6.20 -18.08 9.70
N ALA A 347 6.97 -17.04 9.37
CA ALA A 347 6.53 -15.65 9.52
C ALA A 347 5.31 -15.32 8.64
N VAL A 348 5.31 -15.79 7.38
CA VAL A 348 4.17 -15.67 6.46
C VAL A 348 2.92 -16.34 7.04
N THR A 349 3.04 -17.58 7.53
CA THR A 349 1.93 -18.30 8.16
C THR A 349 1.41 -17.57 9.40
N PHE A 350 2.30 -17.09 10.27
CA PHE A 350 1.92 -16.32 11.46
C PHE A 350 1.22 -15.00 11.10
N ALA A 351 1.68 -14.30 10.08
CA ALA A 351 1.06 -13.08 9.60
C ALA A 351 -0.33 -13.33 9.03
N SER A 352 -0.48 -14.39 8.21
CA SER A 352 -1.75 -14.81 7.63
C SER A 352 -2.79 -15.17 8.72
N GLY A 353 -2.38 -15.87 9.77
CA GLY A 353 -3.25 -16.20 10.91
C GLY A 353 -3.73 -14.97 11.71
N LYS A 354 -3.06 -13.81 11.58
CA LYS A 354 -3.39 -12.56 12.26
C LYS A 354 -4.04 -11.52 11.35
N LYS A 355 -4.46 -11.88 10.14
CA LYS A 355 -4.99 -10.95 9.14
C LYS A 355 -6.15 -10.07 9.63
N ASN A 356 -6.97 -10.57 10.57
CA ASN A 356 -8.13 -9.87 11.11
C ASN A 356 -7.83 -9.01 12.36
N THR A 357 -6.65 -9.13 12.97
CA THR A 357 -6.30 -8.41 14.21
C THR A 357 -5.39 -7.23 13.91
N ARG A 358 -5.96 -6.06 13.58
CA ARG A 358 -5.20 -4.80 13.39
C ARG A 358 -5.63 -3.71 14.38
N PRO A 359 -4.72 -2.79 14.73
CA PRO A 359 -3.31 -2.71 14.32
C PRO A 359 -2.41 -3.71 15.07
N PHE A 360 -1.38 -4.23 14.39
CA PHE A 360 -0.34 -5.03 15.05
C PHE A 360 0.34 -4.13 16.09
N LYS A 361 0.14 -4.39 17.39
CA LYS A 361 0.82 -3.62 18.44
C LYS A 361 2.33 -3.72 18.25
N ASP A 362 2.98 -2.58 18.11
CA ASP A 362 4.42 -2.47 17.94
C ASP A 362 5.15 -3.05 19.17
N LYS A 363 5.94 -4.10 18.94
CA LYS A 363 6.96 -4.53 19.91
C LYS A 363 8.32 -4.03 19.43
N PRO A 364 9.15 -3.44 20.30
CA PRO A 364 10.51 -3.07 19.94
C PRO A 364 11.30 -4.34 19.59
N ILE A 365 11.93 -4.34 18.42
CA ILE A 365 12.86 -5.38 17.99
C ILE A 365 14.26 -4.90 18.31
N PHE A 366 14.98 -5.65 19.14
CA PHE A 366 16.38 -5.36 19.46
C PHE A 366 17.28 -6.26 18.64
N PHE A 367 18.18 -5.65 17.87
CA PHE A 367 19.25 -6.36 17.21
C PHE A 367 20.39 -6.60 18.21
N ARG A 368 20.77 -7.85 18.41
CA ARG A 368 22.03 -8.22 19.07
C ARG A 368 22.85 -9.05 18.10
N PRO A 369 24.02 -8.56 17.65
CA PRO A 369 24.92 -9.35 16.82
C PRO A 369 25.25 -10.65 17.55
N ARG A 370 25.12 -11.80 16.87
CA ARG A 370 25.73 -13.05 17.36
C ARG A 370 27.23 -12.94 17.11
N ILE A 371 27.96 -12.41 18.11
CA ILE A 371 29.42 -12.49 18.14
C ILE A 371 29.76 -13.98 18.23
N LYS A 372 30.40 -14.51 17.21
CA LYS A 372 31.00 -15.85 17.24
C LYS A 372 32.38 -15.78 17.85
#